data_AF-A0A2N0DE62-F1
#
_entry.id   AF-A0A2N0DE62-F1
#
_cell.length_a   1.000
_cell.length_b   1.000
_cell.length_c   1.000
_cell.angle_alpha   90.00
_cell.angle_beta   90.00
_cell.angle_gamma   90.00
#
_symmetry.space_group_name_H-M   'P 1'
#
loop_
_entity.id
_entity.type
_entity.pdbx_description
1 polymer ?
#
loop_
_entity_poly.entity_id
_entity_poly.type
_entity_poly.pdbx_seq_one_letter_code
_entity_poly.pdbx_strand_id
1 'polypeptide(L)' 'MTEVFIYDHVRTPRGRGKKDGSLHEVPSVRLAAKTLEAIRDRNGLDTKTVDDIIMGCVDPV' A
#
# COMPACT_ATOMS: atom_id res chain seq x y z
N MET A 1 19.48 15.67 16.03
CA MET A 1 19.00 15.46 14.65
C MET A 1 18.28 14.13 14.67
N THR A 2 17.06 14.05 14.13
CA THR A 2 16.32 12.78 14.10
C THR A 2 16.73 12.05 12.82
N GLU A 3 17.35 10.89 12.97
CA GLU A 3 17.69 10.03 11.84
C GLU A 3 16.42 9.39 11.26
N VAL A 4 16.37 9.21 9.94
CA VAL A 4 15.20 8.70 9.22
C VAL A 4 15.56 7.39 8.56
N PHE A 5 14.76 6.35 8.84
CA PHE A 5 15.03 5.00 8.36
C PHE A 5 13.87 4.46 7.52
N ILE A 6 14.20 3.71 6.48
CA ILE A 6 13.24 2.86 5.77
C ILE A 6 13.35 1.47 6.38
N TYR A 7 12.37 1.09 7.20
CA TYR A 7 12.35 -0.22 7.85
C TYR A 7 11.92 -1.33 6.91
N ASP A 8 10.96 -1.04 6.01
CA ASP A 8 10.35 -2.08 5.21
C ASP A 8 9.67 -1.55 3.94
N HIS A 9 9.43 -2.43 2.97
CA HIS A 9 8.75 -2.12 1.71
C HIS A 9 7.94 -3.29 1.16
N VAL A 10 6.78 -2.98 0.55
CA VAL A 10 5.98 -3.93 -0.24
C VAL A 10 5.41 -3.25 -1.46
N ARG A 11 4.91 -4.06 -2.40
CA ARG A 11 4.11 -3.60 -3.53
C ARG A 11 3.13 -4.70 -3.95
N THR A 12 2.05 -4.30 -4.62
CA THR A 12 1.25 -5.26 -5.37
C THR A 12 2.03 -5.74 -6.60
N PRO A 13 1.62 -6.87 -7.20
CA PRO A 13 1.88 -7.12 -8.61
C PRO A 13 1.31 -5.98 -9.47
N ARG A 14 1.84 -5.81 -10.68
CA ARG A 14 1.26 -4.88 -11.66
C ARG A 14 0.29 -5.63 -12.56
N GLY A 15 -0.97 -5.21 -12.56
CA GLY A 15 -1.99 -5.69 -13.48
C GLY A 15 -1.94 -4.93 -14.80
N ARG A 16 -2.40 -5.56 -15.88
CA ARG A 16 -2.59 -4.90 -17.17
C ARG A 16 -3.74 -3.89 -17.06
N GLY A 17 -3.55 -2.65 -17.52
CA GLY A 17 -4.57 -1.60 -17.53
C GLY A 17 -5.61 -1.75 -18.66
N LYS A 18 -6.16 -2.96 -18.82
CA LYS A 18 -7.17 -3.30 -19.82
C LYS A 18 -8.29 -4.11 -19.15
N LYS A 19 -9.43 -4.26 -19.83
CA LYS A 19 -10.59 -5.00 -19.31
C LYS A 19 -10.29 -6.46 -18.98
N ASP A 20 -9.32 -7.06 -19.68
CA ASP A 20 -8.82 -8.42 -19.47
C ASP A 20 -7.65 -8.49 -18.46
N GLY A 21 -7.35 -7.39 -17.78
CA GLY A 21 -6.28 -7.33 -16.79
C GLY A 21 -6.66 -7.95 -15.46
N SER A 22 -5.75 -8.71 -14.86
CA SER A 22 -5.97 -9.44 -13.60
C SER A 22 -6.36 -8.58 -12.39
N LEU A 23 -6.07 -7.28 -12.42
CA LEU A 23 -6.43 -6.34 -11.36
C LEU A 23 -7.55 -5.37 -11.77
N HIS A 24 -8.13 -5.53 -12.95
CA HIS A 24 -9.14 -4.59 -13.48
C HIS A 24 -10.38 -4.50 -12.58
N GLU A 25 -10.77 -5.62 -11.99
CA GLU A 25 -11.95 -5.72 -11.12
C GLU A 25 -11.66 -5.30 -9.67
N VAL A 26 -10.42 -4.98 -9.32
CA VAL A 26 -10.03 -4.66 -7.94
C VAL A 26 -10.06 -3.14 -7.72
N PRO A 27 -10.86 -2.64 -6.76
CA PRO A 27 -10.86 -1.22 -6.42
C PRO A 27 -9.48 -0.73 -5.99
N SER A 28 -9.11 0.49 -6.38
CA SER A 28 -7.82 1.12 -6.05
C SER A 28 -7.56 1.16 -4.54
N VAL A 29 -8.57 1.54 -3.76
CA VAL A 29 -8.52 1.53 -2.29
C VAL A 29 -8.18 0.15 -1.72
N ARG A 30 -8.59 -0.93 -2.40
CA ARG A 30 -8.32 -2.28 -1.93
C ARG A 30 -6.91 -2.76 -2.27
N LEU A 31 -6.36 -2.29 -3.39
CA LEU A 31 -4.93 -2.46 -3.70
C LEU A 31 -4.04 -1.72 -2.68
N ALA A 32 -4.40 -0.49 -2.34
CA ALA A 32 -3.72 0.31 -1.32
C ALA A 32 -3.80 -0.31 0.07
N ALA A 33 -4.98 -0.76 0.50
CA ALA A 33 -5.14 -1.44 1.79
C ALA A 33 -4.30 -2.72 1.86
N LYS A 34 -4.15 -3.45 0.75
CA LYS A 34 -3.42 -4.72 0.75
C LYS A 34 -1.93 -4.56 1.04
N THR A 35 -1.31 -3.46 0.62
CA THR A 35 0.09 -3.18 0.94
C THR A 35 0.26 -2.83 2.43
N LEU A 36 -0.66 -2.07 3.01
CA LEU A 36 -0.63 -1.75 4.44
C LEU A 36 -0.84 -3.00 5.31
N GLU A 37 -1.80 -3.86 4.96
CA GLU A 37 -2.00 -5.16 5.63
C GLU A 37 -0.72 -6.01 5.61
N ALA A 38 -0.05 -6.09 4.46
CA ALA A 38 1.17 -6.89 4.32
C ALA A 38 2.32 -6.36 5.19
N ILE A 39 2.50 -5.04 5.29
CA ILE A 39 3.50 -4.43 6.20
C ILE A 39 3.16 -4.74 7.65
N ARG A 40 1.88 -4.59 8.04
CA ARG A 40 1.44 -4.87 9.41
C ARG A 40 1.74 -6.32 9.79
N ASP A 41 1.27 -7.25 8.96
CA ASP A 41 1.33 -8.68 9.24
C ASP A 41 2.77 -9.22 9.22
N ARG A 42 3.63 -8.71 8.33
CA ARG A 42 5.05 -9.13 8.24
C ARG A 42 5.87 -8.69 9.45
N ASN A 43 5.58 -7.53 10.02
CA ASN A 43 6.38 -6.93 11.08
C ASN A 43 5.74 -7.05 12.48
N GLY A 44 4.52 -7.60 12.58
CA GLY A 44 3.76 -7.55 13.83
C GLY A 44 3.54 -6.11 14.31
N LEU A 45 3.35 -5.17 13.38
CA LEU A 45 3.27 -3.74 13.68
C LEU A 45 2.03 -3.43 14.53
N ASP A 46 2.22 -2.79 15.68
CA ASP A 46 1.11 -2.15 16.40
C ASP A 46 0.66 -0.91 15.63
N THR A 47 -0.46 -1.00 14.94
CA THR A 47 -0.96 0.10 14.11
C THR A 47 -1.36 1.35 14.91
N LYS A 48 -1.44 1.26 16.25
CA LYS A 48 -1.68 2.43 17.11
C LYS A 48 -0.49 3.39 17.17
N THR A 49 0.71 2.93 16.81
CA THR A 49 1.92 3.77 16.81
C THR A 49 2.17 4.43 15.45
N VAL A 50 1.25 4.30 14.50
CA VAL A 50 1.33 4.95 13.19
C VAL A 50 0.67 6.31 13.28
N ASP A 51 1.45 7.37 13.09
CA ASP A 51 0.95 8.75 13.17
C ASP A 51 0.26 9.20 11.88
N ASP A 52 0.79 8.83 10.71
CA ASP A 52 0.28 9.30 9.42
C ASP A 52 0.51 8.29 8.28
N ILE A 53 -0.34 8.37 7.25
CA ILE A 53 -0.25 7.56 6.02
C ILE A 53 -0.29 8.51 4.83
N ILE A 54 0.84 8.62 4.13
CA ILE A 54 0.97 9.46 2.93
C ILE A 54 0.91 8.58 1.70
N MET A 55 -0.09 8.80 0.84
CA MET A 55 -0.29 8.01 -0.39
C MET A 55 -0.37 8.90 -1.63
N GLY A 56 0.50 8.62 -2.60
CA GLY A 56 0.45 9.27 -3.91
C GLY A 56 -0.66 8.68 -4.78
N CYS A 57 -1.52 9.54 -5.33
CA CYS A 57 -2.54 9.19 -6.31
C CYS A 57 -2.64 10.30 -7.35
N VAL A 58 -2.56 9.93 -8.63
CA VAL A 58 -2.59 10.92 -9.73
C VAL A 58 -4.02 11.38 -10.00
N ASP A 59 -4.97 10.45 -10.05
CA ASP A 59 -6.39 10.72 -10.28
C ASP A 59 -7.21 10.28 -9.05
N PRO A 60 -7.35 11.14 -8.03
CA PRO A 60 -8.13 10.84 -6.82
C PRO A 60 -9.63 10.98 -7.13
N VAL A 61 -10.25 9.86 -7.48
CA VAL A 61 -11.68 9.76 -7.80
C VAL A 61 -12.52 9.63 -6.54
#